data_AF-A0A6B3FIB4-F1
#
_entry.id   AF-A0A6B3FIB4-F1
#
_cell.length_a   1.000
_cell.length_b   1.000
_cell.length_c   1.000
_cell.angle_alpha   90.00
_cell.angle_beta   90.00
_cell.angle_gamma   90.00
#
_symmetry.space_group_name_H-M   'P 1'
#
loop_
_entity.id
_entity.type
_entity.pdbx_description
1 polymer ?
#
loop_
_entity_poly.entity_id
_entity_poly.type
_entity_poly.pdbx_seq_one_letter_code
_entity_poly.pdbx_strand_id
1 'polypeptide(L)'
;LHVHHRASGLTLTPGGHAEPGDPSLLAVAVREVGEETGLGARRLCLTPVALDAPFDIDVHTVEARPEKGEPAHEHYDFRFLFY
;
A
#
# COMPACT_ATOMS: atom_id res chain seq x y z
N LEU A 1 9.94 4.89 -5.75
CA LEU A 1 9.04 5.06 -6.91
C LEU A 1 7.78 5.76 -6.42
N HIS A 2 7.23 6.70 -7.17
CA HIS A 2 5.94 7.32 -6.85
C HIS A 2 5.05 7.33 -8.09
N VAL A 3 3.74 7.24 -7.86
CA VAL A 3 2.69 7.29 -8.87
C VAL A 3 1.80 8.51 -8.63
N HIS A 4 1.23 9.05 -9.71
CA HIS A 4 0.24 10.11 -9.60
C HIS A 4 -1.14 9.48 -9.38
N HIS A 5 -1.66 9.61 -8.16
CA HIS A 5 -2.93 9.01 -7.78
C HIS A 5 -4.10 9.88 -8.25
N ARG A 6 -4.84 9.41 -9.26
CA ARG A 6 -5.85 10.21 -9.98
C ARG A 6 -6.98 10.71 -9.09
N ALA A 7 -7.45 9.91 -8.13
CA ALA A 7 -8.60 10.28 -7.31
C ALA A 7 -8.28 11.32 -6.23
N SER A 8 -7.04 11.36 -5.74
CA SER A 8 -6.60 12.36 -4.74
C SER A 8 -5.81 13.52 -5.35
N GLY A 9 -5.29 13.35 -6.57
CA GLY A 9 -4.38 14.30 -7.22
C GLY A 9 -2.97 14.33 -6.62
N LEU A 10 -2.68 13.47 -5.64
CA LEU A 10 -1.39 13.42 -4.95
C LEU A 10 -0.37 12.56 -5.69
N THR A 11 0.91 12.75 -5.38
CA THR A 11 1.99 11.85 -5.78
C THR A 11 2.36 10.98 -4.58
N LEU A 12 2.09 9.68 -4.67
CA LEU A 12 2.17 8.74 -3.55
C LEU A 12 3.03 7.53 -3.92
N THR A 13 3.51 6.79 -2.93
CA THR A 13 4.06 5.45 -3.19
C THR A 13 2.92 4.54 -3.65
N PRO A 14 3.18 3.54 -4.53
CA PRO A 14 2.15 2.59 -4.90
C PRO A 14 1.62 1.84 -3.69
N GLY A 15 0.31 1.63 -3.64
CA GLY A 15 -0.33 0.93 -2.52
C GLY A 15 -1.85 1.01 -2.57
N GLY A 16 -2.48 0.11 -1.82
CA GLY A 16 -3.94 -0.02 -1.77
C GLY A 16 -4.37 -0.92 -0.62
N HIS A 17 -5.68 -1.13 -0.51
CA HIS A 17 -6.26 -1.93 0.56
C HIS A 17 -6.03 -3.42 0.34
N ALA A 18 -5.94 -4.16 1.45
CA ALA A 18 -5.97 -5.62 1.39
C ALA A 18 -7.34 -6.10 0.90
N GLU A 19 -7.34 -7.10 0.03
CA GLU A 19 -8.53 -7.75 -0.49
C GLU A 19 -8.75 -9.14 0.12
N PRO A 20 -10.00 -9.65 0.15
CA PRO A 20 -10.26 -11.03 0.53
C PRO A 20 -9.49 -12.01 -0.36
N GLY A 21 -8.52 -12.72 0.23
CA GLY A 21 -7.68 -13.68 -0.48
C GLY A 21 -6.20 -13.30 -0.55
N ASP A 22 -5.84 -12.06 -0.19
CA ASP A 22 -4.44 -11.69 -0.03
C ASP A 22 -3.80 -12.50 1.11
N PRO A 23 -2.72 -13.28 0.86
CA PRO A 23 -2.17 -14.20 1.85
C PRO A 23 -1.30 -13.51 2.91
N SER A 24 -0.87 -12.27 2.67
CA SER A 24 -0.08 -11.45 3.59
C SER A 24 -0.08 -9.98 3.16
N LEU A 25 0.27 -9.07 4.08
CA LEU A 25 0.42 -7.63 3.77
C LEU A 25 1.53 -7.37 2.74
N LEU A 26 2.59 -8.19 2.73
CA LEU A 26 3.61 -8.11 1.70
C LEU A 26 3.05 -8.48 0.32
N ALA A 27 2.17 -9.49 0.26
CA ALA A 27 1.52 -9.88 -1.00
C ALA A 27 0.62 -8.76 -1.53
N VAL A 28 -0.09 -8.05 -0.64
CA VAL A 28 -0.84 -6.82 -0.97
C VAL A 28 0.09 -5.80 -1.62
N ALA A 29 1.20 -5.45 -0.96
CA ALA A 29 2.13 -4.45 -1.47
C ALA A 29 2.71 -4.82 -2.85
N VAL A 30 3.07 -6.10 -3.06
CA VAL A 30 3.57 -6.59 -4.35
C VAL A 30 2.49 -6.53 -5.45
N ARG A 31 1.24 -6.88 -5.12
CA ARG A 31 0.10 -6.81 -6.03
C ARG A 31 -0.18 -5.36 -6.46
N GLU A 32 -0.31 -4.46 -5.49
CA GLU A 32 -0.61 -3.04 -5.71
C GLU A 32 0.47 -2.33 -6.53
N VAL A 33 1.76 -2.61 -6.28
CA VAL A 33 2.84 -2.13 -7.15
C VAL A 33 2.62 -2.58 -8.60
N GLY A 34 2.22 -3.84 -8.81
CA GLY A 34 1.91 -4.37 -10.13
C GLY A 34 0.73 -3.67 -10.80
N GLU A 35 -0.37 -3.44 -10.06
CA GLU A 35 -1.59 -2.81 -10.56
C GLU A 35 -1.36 -1.35 -10.97
N GLU A 36 -0.65 -0.57 -10.15
CA GLU A 36 -0.49 0.86 -10.37
C GLU A 36 0.69 1.22 -11.30
N THR A 37 1.66 0.32 -11.48
CA THR A 37 2.90 0.62 -12.21
C THR A 37 3.18 -0.32 -13.40
N GLY A 38 2.52 -1.47 -13.45
CA GLY A 38 2.82 -2.54 -14.41
C GLY A 38 4.12 -3.30 -14.11
N LEU A 39 4.82 -3.02 -13.01
CA LEU A 39 6.02 -3.77 -12.60
C LEU A 39 5.62 -5.12 -11.99
N GLY A 40 5.86 -6.20 -12.74
CA GLY A 40 5.60 -7.54 -12.22
C GLY A 40 6.51 -7.92 -11.05
N ALA A 41 6.01 -8.76 -10.14
CA ALA A 41 6.67 -9.18 -8.90
C ALA A 41 8.15 -9.63 -9.07
N ARG A 42 8.52 -10.23 -10.21
CA ARG A 42 9.90 -10.65 -10.51
C ARG A 42 10.90 -9.49 -10.64
N ARG A 43 10.41 -8.26 -10.72
CA ARG A 43 11.20 -7.02 -10.74
C ARG A 43 11.38 -6.41 -9.34
N LEU A 44 10.75 -6.98 -8.33
CA LEU A 44 10.79 -6.48 -6.96
C LEU A 44 11.67 -7.39 -6.12
N CYS A 45 12.76 -6.83 -5.59
CA CYS A 45 13.65 -7.52 -4.67
C CYS A 45 13.53 -6.89 -3.29
N LEU A 46 13.20 -7.68 -2.27
CA LEU A 46 13.20 -7.20 -0.89
C LEU A 46 14.61 -6.82 -0.45
N THR A 47 14.76 -5.68 0.22
CA THR A 47 16.08 -5.29 0.75
C THR A 47 16.58 -6.32 1.76
N PRO A 48 17.91 -6.53 1.84
CA PRO A 48 18.48 -7.39 2.88
C PRO A 48 18.33 -6.81 4.30
N VAL A 49 17.97 -5.53 4.44
CA VAL A 49 17.84 -4.84 5.74
C VAL A 49 16.52 -5.21 6.42
N ALA A 50 15.43 -5.23 5.67
CA ALA A 50 14.08 -5.47 6.20
C ALA A 50 13.49 -6.83 5.80
N LEU A 51 13.96 -7.43 4.69
CA LEU A 51 13.37 -8.63 4.11
C LEU A 51 11.85 -8.47 3.97
N ASP A 52 11.06 -9.40 4.50
CA ASP A 52 9.60 -9.40 4.45
C ASP A 52 8.93 -8.69 5.64
N ALA A 53 9.71 -8.04 6.51
CA ALA A 53 9.18 -7.18 7.56
C ALA A 53 8.75 -5.82 7.00
N PRO A 54 7.66 -5.22 7.51
CA PRO A 54 7.34 -3.83 7.24
C PRO A 54 8.51 -2.93 7.62
N PHE A 55 8.94 -2.08 6.69
CA PHE A 55 9.99 -1.10 6.94
C PHE A 55 9.47 0.09 7.75
N ASP A 56 8.20 0.44 7.56
CA ASP A 56 7.52 1.52 8.24
C ASP A 56 6.02 1.20 8.38
N ILE A 57 5.40 1.69 9.44
CA ILE A 57 3.97 1.57 9.70
C ILE A 57 3.47 2.95 10.08
N ASP A 58 2.72 3.57 9.19
CA ASP A 58 2.08 4.85 9.44
C ASP A 58 0.65 4.63 9.94
N VAL A 59 0.27 5.35 11.00
CA VAL A 59 -1.06 5.27 11.59
C VAL A 59 -1.66 6.66 11.54
N HIS A 60 -2.80 6.79 10.88
CA HIS A 60 -3.49 8.06 10.78
C HIS A 60 -5.01 7.89 10.79
N THR A 61 -5.67 8.86 11.40
CA THR A 61 -7.13 8.91 11.42
C THR A 61 -7.66 9.30 10.05
N VAL A 62 -8.58 8.50 9.54
CA VAL A 62 -9.44 8.86 8.43
C VAL A 62 -10.76 9.36 9.00
N GLU A 63 -11.07 10.61 8.68
CA GLU A 63 -12.32 11.25 9.06
C GLU A 63 -13.51 10.49 8.46
N ALA A 64 -14.64 10.53 9.17
CA ALA A 64 -15.86 9.89 8.70
C ALA A 64 -16.27 10.40 7.31
N ARG A 65 -16.75 9.49 6.47
CA ARG A 65 -17.35 9.77 5.15
C ARG A 65 -18.79 9.27 5.13
N PRO A 66 -19.75 10.07 5.64
CA PRO A 66 -21.15 9.65 5.75
C PRO A 66 -21.77 9.24 4.42
N GLU A 67 -21.37 9.85 3.31
CA GLU A 67 -21.84 9.54 1.96
C GLU A 67 -21.44 8.13 1.48
N LYS A 68 -20.42 7.54 2.10
CA LYS A 68 -19.99 6.16 1.87
C LYS A 68 -20.39 5.20 3.00
N GLY A 69 -21.09 5.69 4.03
CA GLY A 69 -21.42 4.92 5.22
C GLY A 69 -20.20 4.53 6.07
N GLU A 70 -19.11 5.29 5.95
CA GLU A 70 -17.82 4.97 6.56
C GLU A 70 -17.59 5.84 7.81
N PRO A 71 -17.56 5.26 9.03
CA PRO A 71 -17.26 6.03 10.24
C PRO A 71 -15.80 6.46 10.27
N ALA A 72 -15.46 7.40 11.17
CA ALA A 72 -14.07 7.70 11.43
C ALA A 72 -13.35 6.46 11.96
N HIS A 73 -12.15 6.19 11.46
CA HIS A 73 -11.38 5.01 11.79
C HIS A 73 -9.88 5.25 11.55
N GLU A 74 -9.05 4.35 12.08
CA GLU A 74 -7.60 4.42 11.88
C GLU A 74 -7.20 3.62 10.65
N HIS A 75 -6.44 4.26 9.77
CA HIS A 75 -5.67 3.58 8.74
C HIS A 75 -4.34 3.13 9.30
N TYR A 76 -3.91 1.94 8.90
CA TYR A 76 -2.59 1.37 9.20
C TYR A 76 -1.90 1.05 7.88
N ASP A 77 -0.99 1.92 7.48
CA ASP A 77 -0.27 1.81 6.21
C ASP A 77 1.05 1.07 6.44
N PHE A 78 1.08 -0.22 6.09
CA PHE A 78 2.29 -1.04 6.15
C PHE A 78 3.11 -0.87 4.87
N ARG A 79 4.34 -0.35 5.02
CA ARG A 79 5.22 -0.05 3.89
C ARG A 79 6.36 -1.04 3.83
N PHE A 80 6.62 -1.57 2.63
CA PHE A 80 7.71 -2.50 2.37
C PHE A 80 8.74 -1.85 1.45
N LEU A 81 10.02 -2.19 1.67
CA LEU A 81 11.12 -1.61 0.91
C LEU A 81 11.66 -2.62 -0.10
N PHE A 82 11.73 -2.20 -1.37
CA PHE A 82 12.25 -2.95 -2.49
C PHE A 82 13.42 -2.20 -3.16
N TYR A 83 14.32 -2.91 -3.84
CA TYR A 83 15.39 -2.34 -4.68
C TYR A 83 15.42 -2.94 -6.08
#